data_AF-A0A7U9N473-F1
#
_entry.id   AF-A0A7U9N473-F1
#
_cell.length_a   1.000
_cell.length_b   1.000
_cell.length_c   1.000
_cell.angle_alpha   90.00
_cell.angle_beta   90.00
_cell.angle_gamma   90.00
#
_symmetry.space_group_name_H-M   'P 1'
#
loop_
_entity.id
_entity.type
_entity.pdbx_description
1 polymer ?
#
loop_
_entity_poly.entity_id
_entity_poly.type
_entity_poly.pdbx_seq_one_letter_code
_entity_poly.pdbx_strand_id
1 'polypeptide(L)'
;MTNIRQVAAYDNSGGGSKSKIGDFTNLEGSTVDDILDRIPDEATLRELYPVEGGATEGFEFKWVQDGQTYRVRVHNADPEAPAGSNAANGWILRIQRGTQYYDYTINEFQPARFTNPKGPFFDESIMNNTHIPILDPYAK
;
A
#
# COMPACT_ATOMS: atom_id res chain seq x y z
N MET A 1 -36.36 -4.86 38.24
CA MET A 1 -36.07 -4.23 36.94
C MET A 1 -34.56 -3.99 36.86
N THR A 2 -33.85 -4.91 36.22
CA THR A 2 -32.93 -4.69 35.07
C THR A 2 -32.06 -3.42 35.13
N ASN A 3 -30.72 -3.38 35.03
CA ASN A 3 -29.77 -4.32 34.44
C ASN A 3 -28.34 -4.04 34.93
N ILE A 4 -27.55 -5.11 35.02
CA ILE A 4 -26.12 -5.12 35.29
C ILE A 4 -25.39 -4.52 34.09
N ARG A 5 -24.56 -3.48 34.31
CA ARG A 5 -23.60 -3.01 33.30
C ARG A 5 -22.47 -4.02 33.21
N GLN A 6 -22.63 -5.00 32.34
CA GLN A 6 -21.51 -5.75 31.81
C GLN A 6 -20.72 -4.80 30.91
N VAL A 7 -19.53 -4.45 31.38
CA VAL A 7 -18.48 -3.88 30.54
C VAL A 7 -18.29 -4.84 29.36
N ALA A 8 -18.63 -4.38 28.16
CA ALA A 8 -18.30 -5.10 26.94
C ALA A 8 -16.78 -5.25 26.94
N ALA A 9 -16.34 -6.50 27.08
CA ALA A 9 -14.99 -6.87 26.74
C ALA A 9 -14.73 -6.34 25.33
N TYR A 10 -13.55 -5.75 25.13
CA TYR A 10 -12.98 -5.62 23.81
C TYR A 10 -12.86 -7.05 23.29
N ASP A 11 -13.87 -7.50 22.55
CA ASP A 11 -13.88 -8.81 21.91
C ASP A 11 -12.75 -8.75 20.89
N ASN A 12 -11.60 -9.25 21.31
CA ASN A 12 -10.50 -9.63 20.45
C ASN A 12 -10.91 -10.90 19.71
N SER A 13 -12.00 -10.83 18.97
CA SER A 13 -12.42 -11.76 17.92
C SER A 13 -11.97 -11.21 16.56
N GLY A 14 -10.78 -10.62 16.52
CA GLY A 14 -10.09 -10.29 15.28
C GLY A 14 -9.40 -11.54 14.75
N GLY A 15 -10.19 -12.54 14.34
CA GLY A 15 -9.72 -13.56 13.42
C GLY A 15 -9.49 -12.92 12.06
N GLY A 16 -8.51 -12.00 11.98
CA GLY A 16 -8.06 -11.37 10.76
C GLY A 16 -7.72 -12.47 9.76
N SER A 17 -8.49 -12.52 8.69
CA SER A 17 -8.53 -13.67 7.83
C SER A 17 -7.17 -13.84 7.15
N LYS A 18 -6.41 -14.88 7.50
CA LYS A 18 -5.31 -15.39 6.65
C LYS A 18 -5.70 -15.52 5.17
N SER A 19 -7.00 -15.54 4.88
CA SER A 19 -7.62 -15.54 3.55
C SER A 19 -7.23 -14.38 2.63
N LYS A 20 -6.77 -13.22 3.11
CA LYS A 20 -6.47 -12.05 2.25
C LYS A 20 -4.98 -11.73 2.10
N ILE A 21 -4.11 -12.39 2.86
CA ILE A 21 -2.67 -12.13 2.80
C ILE A 21 -2.16 -12.36 1.37
N GLY A 22 -1.50 -11.36 0.79
CA GLY A 22 -0.96 -11.41 -0.56
C GLY A 22 -1.99 -11.28 -1.69
N ASP A 23 -3.29 -11.18 -1.40
CA ASP A 23 -4.28 -10.69 -2.37
C ASP A 23 -4.17 -9.17 -2.41
N PHE A 24 -3.95 -8.59 -3.59
CA PHE A 24 -3.81 -7.14 -3.76
C PHE A 24 -4.91 -6.53 -4.63
N THR A 25 -5.92 -7.31 -4.97
CA THR A 25 -7.06 -6.83 -5.74
C THR A 25 -7.90 -5.84 -4.93
N ASN A 26 -8.55 -4.91 -5.65
CA ASN A 26 -9.53 -3.96 -5.11
C ASN A 26 -8.97 -3.08 -3.97
N LEU A 27 -7.75 -2.57 -4.13
CA LEU A 27 -7.12 -1.64 -3.17
C LEU A 27 -7.15 -0.17 -3.62
N GLU A 28 -7.61 0.13 -4.83
CA GLU A 28 -7.89 1.53 -5.22
C GLU A 28 -9.01 2.10 -4.34
N GLY A 29 -8.78 3.26 -3.73
CA GLY A 29 -9.73 3.91 -2.82
C GLY A 29 -9.94 3.17 -1.51
N SER A 30 -9.03 2.25 -1.14
CA SER A 30 -9.09 1.52 0.12
C SER A 30 -8.59 2.33 1.31
N THR A 31 -8.85 1.84 2.53
CA THR A 31 -8.30 2.38 3.78
C THR A 31 -6.96 1.73 4.12
N VAL A 32 -6.23 2.30 5.09
CA VAL A 32 -5.02 1.64 5.62
C VAL A 32 -5.35 0.29 6.25
N ASP A 33 -6.50 0.15 6.92
CA ASP A 33 -6.90 -1.13 7.55
C ASP A 33 -7.10 -2.23 6.50
N ASP A 34 -7.72 -1.92 5.36
CA ASP A 34 -7.89 -2.86 4.24
C ASP A 34 -6.54 -3.34 3.65
N ILE A 35 -5.51 -2.49 3.73
CA ILE A 35 -4.15 -2.79 3.27
C ILE A 35 -3.44 -3.67 4.30
N LEU A 36 -3.57 -3.36 5.59
CA LEU A 36 -2.99 -4.15 6.68
C LEU A 36 -3.53 -5.59 6.68
N ASP A 37 -4.81 -5.79 6.31
CA ASP A 37 -5.42 -7.10 6.09
C ASP A 37 -4.70 -7.97 5.02
N ARG A 38 -3.86 -7.37 4.15
CA ARG A 38 -3.10 -8.07 3.09
C ARG A 38 -1.68 -8.41 3.49
N ILE A 39 -1.22 -7.90 4.64
CA ILE A 39 0.16 -8.01 5.11
C ILE A 39 0.22 -9.10 6.18
N PRO A 40 1.18 -10.03 6.12
CA PRO A 40 1.30 -11.06 7.15
C PRO A 40 1.88 -10.50 8.46
N ASP A 41 1.52 -11.12 9.59
CA ASP A 41 1.92 -10.70 10.93
C ASP A 41 3.44 -10.64 11.12
N GLU A 42 4.22 -11.47 10.42
CA GLU A 42 5.68 -11.49 10.48
C GLU A 42 6.36 -10.39 9.66
N ALA A 43 5.59 -9.54 8.96
CA ALA A 43 6.17 -8.44 8.19
C ALA A 43 6.90 -7.44 9.10
N THR A 44 8.07 -6.99 8.63
CA THR A 44 8.81 -5.94 9.33
C THR A 44 8.31 -4.57 8.89
N LEU A 45 7.85 -3.76 9.85
CA LEU A 45 7.51 -2.36 9.64
C LEU A 45 8.77 -1.48 9.62
N ARG A 46 8.80 -0.56 8.67
CA ARG A 46 9.79 0.52 8.57
C ARG A 46 9.05 1.84 8.37
N GLU A 47 9.17 2.74 9.33
CA GLU A 47 8.77 4.14 9.11
C GLU A 47 9.69 4.80 8.08
N LEU A 48 9.12 5.60 7.19
CA LEU A 48 9.88 6.33 6.19
C LEU A 48 10.42 7.62 6.81
N TYR A 49 11.69 7.91 6.56
CA TYR A 49 12.25 9.21 6.88
C TYR A 49 11.90 10.19 5.76
N PRO A 50 11.32 11.36 6.07
CA PRO A 50 11.02 12.38 5.08
C PRO A 50 12.29 12.77 4.32
N VAL A 51 12.16 12.96 3.00
CA VAL A 51 13.22 13.55 2.16
C VAL A 51 12.73 14.87 1.60
N GLU A 52 13.60 15.89 1.59
CA GLU A 52 13.29 17.19 0.98
C GLU A 52 12.97 16.98 -0.51
N GLY A 53 11.82 17.50 -0.96
CA GLY A 53 11.34 17.32 -2.33
C GLY A 53 10.55 16.03 -2.60
N GLY A 54 10.42 15.11 -1.65
CA GLY A 54 9.64 13.89 -1.82
C GLY A 54 8.44 13.77 -0.87
N ALA A 55 7.78 12.60 -0.90
CA ALA A 55 6.77 12.25 0.09
C ALA A 55 7.33 12.37 1.52
N THR A 56 6.60 13.06 2.39
CA THR A 56 7.05 13.44 3.74
C THR A 56 6.52 12.52 4.82
N GLU A 57 5.48 11.73 4.53
CA GLU A 57 4.84 10.83 5.49
C GLU A 57 4.60 9.47 4.85
N GLY A 58 4.71 8.41 5.66
CA GLY A 58 4.42 7.06 5.20
C GLY A 58 5.14 5.97 5.96
N PHE A 59 4.87 4.74 5.55
CA PHE A 59 5.45 3.53 6.11
C PHE A 59 5.66 2.48 5.03
N GLU A 60 6.56 1.54 5.30
CA GLU A 60 6.83 0.39 4.45
C GLU A 60 6.81 -0.89 5.29
N PHE A 61 6.04 -1.88 4.85
CA PHE A 61 6.12 -3.25 5.34
C PHE A 61 6.95 -4.08 4.37
N LYS A 62 7.74 -5.01 4.92
CA LYS A 62 8.56 -5.95 4.14
C LYS A 62 8.47 -7.35 4.72
N TRP A 63 8.27 -8.35 3.85
CA TRP A 63 8.34 -9.76 4.21
C TRP A 63 8.87 -10.61 3.05
N VAL A 64 9.07 -11.91 3.31
CA VAL A 64 9.40 -12.89 2.28
C VAL A 64 8.27 -13.91 2.22
N GLN A 65 7.78 -14.18 1.02
CA GLN A 65 6.75 -15.19 0.76
C GLN A 65 7.11 -15.91 -0.53
N ASP A 66 7.06 -17.24 -0.52
CA ASP A 66 7.37 -18.11 -1.67
C ASP A 66 8.73 -17.79 -2.33
N GLY A 67 9.73 -17.45 -1.50
CA GLY A 67 11.09 -17.09 -1.95
C GLY A 67 11.22 -15.70 -2.57
N GLN A 68 10.13 -14.92 -2.64
CA GLN A 68 10.13 -13.54 -3.13
C GLN A 68 10.04 -12.54 -2.00
N THR A 69 10.79 -11.44 -2.12
CA THR A 69 10.61 -10.30 -1.20
C THR A 69 9.39 -9.49 -1.64
N TYR A 70 8.48 -9.27 -0.70
CA TYR A 70 7.37 -8.34 -0.86
C TYR A 70 7.65 -7.05 -0.12
N ARG A 71 7.19 -5.94 -0.69
CA ARG A 71 7.13 -4.64 -0.01
C ARG A 71 5.80 -3.99 -0.25
N VAL A 72 5.20 -3.45 0.80
CA VAL A 72 4.00 -2.62 0.74
C VAL A 72 4.39 -1.27 1.30
N ARG A 73 4.37 -0.24 0.47
CA ARG A 73 4.71 1.12 0.87
C ARG A 73 3.49 2.01 0.73
N VAL A 74 3.14 2.70 1.80
CA VAL A 74 2.13 3.75 1.81
C VAL A 74 2.81 5.09 2.05
N HIS A 75 2.46 6.11 1.28
CA HIS A 75 2.99 7.46 1.49
C HIS A 75 2.01 8.53 1.02
N ASN A 76 2.15 9.75 1.56
CA ASN A 76 1.39 10.90 1.11
C ASN A 76 1.83 11.36 -0.30
N ALA A 77 1.17 12.40 -0.82
CA ALA A 77 1.47 12.94 -2.14
C ALA A 77 2.95 13.34 -2.26
N ASP A 78 3.53 13.06 -3.42
CA ASP A 78 4.89 13.44 -3.77
C ASP A 78 4.86 14.79 -4.53
N PRO A 79 5.41 15.88 -3.96
CA PRO A 79 5.35 17.20 -4.58
C PRO A 79 6.18 17.30 -5.87
N GLU A 80 7.11 16.38 -6.12
CA GLU A 80 7.90 16.31 -7.36
C GLU A 80 7.29 15.37 -8.40
N ALA A 81 6.19 14.67 -8.09
CA ALA A 81 5.52 13.83 -9.06
C ALA A 81 4.95 14.64 -10.23
N PRO A 82 4.90 14.08 -11.45
CA PRO A 82 4.30 14.75 -12.60
C PRO A 82 2.86 15.21 -12.31
N ALA A 83 2.54 16.44 -12.69
CA ALA A 83 1.21 17.00 -12.51
C ALA A 83 0.15 16.10 -13.18
N GLY A 84 -0.91 15.77 -12.44
CA GLY A 84 -1.97 14.87 -12.91
C GLY A 84 -1.70 13.38 -12.69
N SER A 85 -0.49 12.98 -12.29
CA SER A 85 -0.22 11.59 -11.88
C SER A 85 -0.91 11.25 -10.55
N ASN A 86 -1.18 9.97 -10.30
CA ASN A 86 -1.73 9.51 -9.03
C ASN A 86 -0.85 9.97 -7.86
N ALA A 87 0.48 9.87 -8.00
CA ALA A 87 1.44 10.25 -6.97
C ALA A 87 1.40 11.74 -6.59
N ALA A 88 0.92 12.62 -7.46
CA ALA A 88 0.75 14.04 -7.16
C ALA A 88 -0.58 14.36 -6.45
N ASN A 89 -1.53 13.42 -6.38
CA ASN A 89 -2.94 13.70 -6.08
C ASN A 89 -3.47 13.11 -4.75
N GLY A 90 -2.60 12.64 -3.86
CA GLY A 90 -3.02 12.18 -2.54
C GLY A 90 -2.16 11.06 -1.98
N TRP A 91 -2.76 10.26 -1.09
CA TRP A 91 -2.10 9.09 -0.52
C TRP A 91 -2.04 7.94 -1.50
N ILE A 92 -0.90 7.25 -1.49
CA ILE A 92 -0.56 6.23 -2.45
C ILE A 92 -0.10 4.97 -1.75
N LEU A 93 -0.58 3.86 -2.27
CA LEU A 93 -0.06 2.52 -2.05
C LEU A 93 0.81 2.08 -3.23
N ARG A 94 1.97 1.52 -2.92
CA ARG A 94 2.79 0.75 -3.87
C ARG A 94 3.06 -0.63 -3.33
N ILE A 95 2.90 -1.64 -4.18
CA ILE A 95 3.15 -3.04 -3.84
C ILE A 95 4.23 -3.57 -4.77
N GLN A 96 5.30 -4.10 -4.20
CA GLN A 96 6.41 -4.70 -4.91
C GLN A 96 6.51 -6.19 -4.60
N ARG A 97 6.75 -7.00 -5.62
CA ARG A 97 7.15 -8.41 -5.51
C ARG A 97 8.43 -8.62 -6.31
N GLY A 98 9.55 -8.85 -5.61
CA GLY A 98 10.87 -8.93 -6.23
C GLY A 98 11.18 -7.67 -7.05
N THR A 99 11.31 -7.83 -8.37
CA THR A 99 11.57 -6.73 -9.33
C THR A 99 10.33 -6.31 -10.12
N GLN A 100 9.13 -6.53 -9.57
CA GLN A 100 7.86 -6.17 -10.18
C GLN A 100 7.03 -5.30 -9.25
N TYR A 101 6.15 -4.46 -9.81
CA TYR A 101 5.16 -3.68 -9.08
C TYR A 101 3.75 -4.08 -9.49
N TYR A 102 2.82 -4.12 -8.52
CA TYR A 102 1.42 -4.42 -8.80
C TYR A 102 0.76 -3.27 -9.56
N ASP A 103 0.08 -3.60 -10.65
CA ASP A 103 -0.75 -2.69 -11.43
C ASP A 103 -2.22 -3.02 -11.15
N TYR A 104 -2.92 -2.09 -10.47
CA TYR A 104 -4.29 -2.30 -10.03
C TYR A 104 -5.30 -2.29 -11.19
N THR A 105 -4.93 -1.74 -12.35
CA THR A 105 -5.83 -1.61 -13.50
C THR A 105 -5.99 -2.94 -14.25
N ILE A 106 -5.01 -3.82 -14.14
CA ILE A 106 -5.00 -5.16 -14.74
C ILE A 106 -4.95 -6.28 -13.71
N ASN A 107 -4.86 -5.94 -12.41
CA ASN A 107 -4.73 -6.87 -11.29
C ASN A 107 -3.53 -7.83 -11.41
N GLU A 108 -2.39 -7.36 -11.91
CA GLU A 108 -1.19 -8.18 -12.15
C GLU A 108 0.11 -7.40 -11.91
N PHE A 109 1.22 -8.11 -11.72
CA PHE A 109 2.54 -7.52 -11.53
C PHE A 109 3.25 -7.15 -12.84
N GLN A 110 3.61 -5.88 -12.96
CA GLN A 110 4.39 -5.33 -14.06
C GLN A 110 5.90 -5.28 -13.73
N PRO A 111 6.79 -5.64 -14.66
CA PRO A 111 8.25 -5.51 -14.48
C PRO A 111 8.70 -4.08 -14.16
N ALA A 112 9.57 -3.92 -13.15
CA ALA A 112 10.06 -2.61 -12.71
C ALA A 112 10.82 -1.81 -13.79
N ARG A 113 11.31 -2.46 -14.85
CA ARG A 113 11.95 -1.76 -15.99
C ARG A 113 11.02 -0.75 -16.67
N PHE A 114 9.71 -0.95 -16.59
CA PHE A 114 8.70 -0.04 -17.12
C PHE A 114 8.51 1.21 -16.23
N THR A 115 8.94 1.14 -14.96
CA THR A 115 8.74 2.18 -13.93
C THR A 115 9.97 3.05 -13.67
N ASN A 116 11.01 2.97 -14.50
CA ASN A 116 12.20 3.81 -14.36
C ASN A 116 12.18 4.95 -15.39
N PRO A 117 11.93 6.22 -15.00
CA PRO A 117 11.84 7.35 -15.93
C PRO A 117 13.09 7.59 -16.79
N LYS A 118 14.24 7.07 -16.37
CA LYS A 118 15.52 7.18 -17.10
C LYS A 118 15.80 5.96 -17.98
N GLY A 119 14.93 4.96 -17.97
CA GLY A 119 15.13 3.67 -18.65
C GLY A 119 14.61 3.66 -20.10
N PRO A 120 15.18 2.83 -20.98
CA PRO A 120 14.77 2.74 -22.39
C PRO A 120 13.40 2.06 -22.58
N PHE A 121 12.86 1.43 -21.53
CA PHE A 121 11.56 0.78 -21.53
C PHE A 121 10.54 1.54 -20.68
N PHE A 122 10.82 2.79 -20.30
CA PHE A 122 9.90 3.54 -19.46
C PHE A 122 8.51 3.63 -20.11
N ASP A 123 7.48 3.36 -19.33
CA ASP A 123 6.09 3.51 -19.70
C ASP A 123 5.38 4.32 -18.60
N GLU A 124 4.97 5.53 -18.96
CA GLU A 124 4.34 6.46 -18.02
C GLU A 124 3.00 5.92 -17.50
N SER A 125 2.25 5.17 -18.32
CA SER A 125 0.98 4.59 -17.91
C SER A 125 1.19 3.50 -16.86
N ILE A 126 2.15 2.60 -17.08
CA ILE A 126 2.49 1.56 -16.10
C ILE A 126 3.06 2.19 -14.83
N MET A 127 3.89 3.22 -14.96
CA MET A 127 4.38 3.97 -13.81
C MET A 127 3.21 4.50 -12.97
N ASN A 128 2.26 5.19 -13.59
CA ASN A 128 1.11 5.75 -12.90
C ASN A 128 0.21 4.67 -12.29
N ASN A 129 -0.09 3.60 -13.04
CA ASN A 129 -0.95 2.51 -12.58
C ASN A 129 -0.34 1.72 -11.43
N THR A 130 0.98 1.75 -11.22
CA THR A 130 1.62 1.11 -10.06
C THR A 130 1.66 2.00 -8.80
N HIS A 131 1.11 3.22 -8.89
CA HIS A 131 0.84 4.12 -7.77
C HIS A 131 -0.67 4.11 -7.51
N ILE A 132 -1.10 3.25 -6.60
CA ILE A 132 -2.51 2.97 -6.34
C ILE A 132 -3.07 4.06 -5.42
N PRO A 133 -4.07 4.86 -5.85
CA PRO A 133 -4.70 5.85 -4.98
C PRO A 133 -5.41 5.18 -3.80
N ILE A 134 -5.26 5.73 -2.60
CA ILE A 134 -5.96 5.27 -1.39
C ILE A 134 -6.60 6.46 -0.68
N LEU A 135 -7.47 6.18 0.29
CA LEU A 135 -8.06 7.24 1.12
C LEU A 135 -7.00 7.86 2.04
N ASP A 136 -7.16 9.15 2.33
CA ASP A 136 -6.33 9.84 3.31
C ASP A 136 -6.52 9.19 4.70
N PRO A 137 -5.46 8.65 5.32
CA PRO A 137 -5.53 8.03 6.65
C PRO A 137 -6.06 8.96 7.75
N TYR A 138 -6.06 10.28 7.51
CA TYR A 138 -6.51 11.30 8.46
C TYR A 138 -7.85 11.94 8.09
N ALA A 139 -8.47 11.54 6.97
CA ALA A 139 -9.82 11.99 6.63
C ALA A 139 -10.82 11.50 7.69
N LYS A 140 -11.67 12.42 8.15
CA LYS A 140 -12.73 12.14 9.13
C LYS A 140 -14.04 11.77 8.46
#